data_AF-A0A7S4V2J7-F1
#
_entry.id   AF-A0A7S4V2J7-F1
#
_cell.length_a   1.000
_cell.length_b   1.000
_cell.length_c   1.000
_cell.angle_alpha   90.00
_cell.angle_beta   90.00
_cell.angle_gamma   90.00
#
_symmetry.space_group_name_H-M   'P 1'
#
loop_
_entity.id
_entity.type
_entity.pdbx_description
1 polymer ?
#
loop_
_entity_poly.entity_id
_entity_poly.type
_entity_poly.pdbx_seq_one_letter_code
_entity_poly.pdbx_strand_id
1 'polypeptide(L)'
;GAQTQMQHAQNKYVSTVHRTQKYPGNQWDQAVKMKLLLSTVIISSFLNCALADSFNFEHIGDSPQNSDVSTNQGVGYSITFTNQWTEENHPFRYPSSDPHWSRFVYASHSSDYVMWEDGGTASGGVENVAEIGSTGTLLREIAGKKNEGSVLDEVVGSGIGKASEGATSIPGEDLCADASHPYVSGISMIAPSPDWFTGVYN
;
A
#
# COMPACT_ATOMS: atom_id res chain seq x y z
N GLY A 1 -0.64 32.58 2.26
CA GLY A 1 -0.03 31.28 2.57
C GLY A 1 0.78 30.88 1.37
N ALA A 2 2.04 30.47 1.57
CA ALA A 2 2.81 29.87 0.50
C ALA A 2 2.12 28.55 0.13
N GLN A 3 1.84 28.33 -1.16
CA GLN A 3 1.34 27.06 -1.64
C GLN A 3 2.52 26.10 -1.76
N THR A 4 2.50 25.00 -1.01
CA THR A 4 3.51 23.95 -1.09
C THR A 4 3.33 23.19 -2.40
N GLN A 5 4.30 23.32 -3.32
CA GLN A 5 4.33 22.51 -4.54
C GLN A 5 4.95 21.16 -4.21
N MET A 6 4.30 20.07 -4.62
CA MET A 6 4.80 18.73 -4.32
C MET A 6 5.98 18.35 -5.21
N GLN A 7 7.07 17.91 -4.57
CA GLN A 7 8.26 17.36 -5.21
C GLN A 7 8.59 16.01 -4.58
N HIS A 8 8.43 14.93 -5.34
CA HIS A 8 8.81 13.59 -4.92
C HIS A 8 10.33 13.36 -5.00
N ALA A 9 10.91 12.76 -3.96
CA ALA A 9 12.28 12.28 -3.97
C ALA A 9 12.42 10.98 -4.81
N GLN A 10 12.42 11.11 -6.13
CA GLN A 10 12.20 10.03 -7.09
C GLN A 10 13.28 8.92 -7.22
N ASN A 11 14.45 8.96 -6.56
CA ASN A 11 15.58 8.16 -7.07
C ASN A 11 16.07 6.92 -6.30
N LYS A 12 15.53 6.52 -5.13
CA LYS A 12 16.02 5.30 -4.43
C LYS A 12 15.04 4.51 -3.55
N TYR A 13 13.74 4.84 -3.52
CA TYR A 13 12.79 4.16 -2.63
C TYR A 13 11.93 3.16 -3.40
N VAL A 14 12.04 1.87 -3.06
CA VAL A 14 11.31 0.80 -3.74
C VAL A 14 10.12 0.39 -2.88
N SER A 15 8.92 0.85 -3.27
CA SER A 15 7.68 0.20 -2.91
C SER A 15 7.38 -0.88 -3.94
N THR A 16 7.31 -2.15 -3.51
CA THR A 16 6.92 -3.25 -4.39
C THR A 16 5.50 -3.68 -4.03
N VAL A 17 4.61 -3.66 -5.02
CA VAL A 17 3.26 -4.20 -4.91
C VAL A 17 3.28 -5.64 -5.43
N HIS A 18 2.92 -6.60 -4.58
CA HIS A 18 2.83 -8.01 -4.97
C HIS A 18 1.35 -8.41 -5.05
N ARG A 19 0.96 -9.01 -6.18
CA ARG A 19 -0.36 -9.65 -6.31
C ARG A 19 -0.40 -10.89 -5.42
N THR A 20 -1.36 -10.96 -4.49
CA THR A 20 -1.65 -12.16 -3.71
C THR A 20 -2.88 -12.85 -4.29
N GLN A 21 -2.69 -13.98 -4.99
CA GLN A 21 -3.81 -14.82 -5.43
C GLN A 21 -3.97 -16.01 -4.49
N LYS A 22 -5.02 -16.01 -3.68
CA LYS A 22 -5.36 -17.15 -2.81
C LYS A 22 -6.22 -18.15 -3.59
N TYR A 23 -5.61 -19.26 -4.00
CA TYR A 23 -6.35 -20.36 -4.62
C TYR A 23 -7.13 -21.16 -3.56
N PRO A 24 -8.39 -21.56 -3.82
CA PRO A 24 -9.10 -22.52 -2.98
C PRO A 24 -8.50 -23.91 -3.21
N GLY A 25 -7.61 -24.37 -2.33
CA GLY A 25 -7.04 -25.71 -2.42
C GLY A 25 -5.86 -25.94 -1.47
N ASN A 26 -5.95 -26.99 -0.67
CA ASN A 26 -5.13 -27.25 0.52
C ASN A 26 -3.77 -27.89 0.19
N GLN A 27 -3.03 -27.41 -0.80
CA GLN A 27 -1.76 -28.03 -1.20
C GLN A 27 -0.57 -27.13 -0.88
N TRP A 28 0.05 -27.40 0.28
CA TRP A 28 1.34 -26.84 0.67
C TRP A 28 2.45 -27.59 -0.06
N ASP A 29 3.21 -26.89 -0.89
CA ASP A 29 4.49 -27.41 -1.36
C ASP A 29 5.48 -27.44 -0.18
N GLN A 30 6.21 -28.54 -0.08
CA GLN A 30 6.92 -29.01 1.11
C GLN A 30 8.03 -28.05 1.56
N ALA A 31 7.88 -27.40 2.72
CA ALA A 31 8.97 -26.82 3.48
C ALA A 31 8.89 -27.23 4.97
N VAL A 32 9.69 -28.24 5.30
CA VAL A 32 10.31 -28.57 6.60
C VAL A 32 9.58 -28.15 7.89
N LYS A 33 9.06 -29.18 8.58
CA LYS A 33 8.73 -29.33 10.00
C LYS A 33 9.26 -28.23 10.96
N MET A 34 8.34 -27.54 11.65
CA MET A 34 8.42 -27.44 13.11
C MET A 34 7.02 -27.32 13.74
N LYS A 35 6.76 -28.23 14.68
CA LYS A 35 5.49 -28.45 15.37
C LYS A 35 5.48 -27.59 16.63
N LEU A 36 4.55 -26.65 16.78
CA LEU A 36 4.09 -26.20 18.10
C LEU A 36 2.56 -26.22 18.09
N LEU A 37 2.01 -26.93 19.07
CA LEU A 37 0.59 -27.24 19.18
C LEU A 37 -0.16 -26.18 19.99
N LEU A 38 -1.33 -25.82 19.45
CA LEU A 38 -2.58 -25.49 20.13
C LEU A 38 -2.61 -24.23 21.01
N SER A 39 -3.08 -23.15 20.40
CA SER A 39 -4.11 -22.29 20.98
C SER A 39 -5.03 -21.88 19.84
N THR A 40 -6.31 -22.19 19.96
CA THR A 40 -7.39 -21.89 19.01
C THR A 40 -7.26 -20.50 18.39
N VAL A 41 -6.93 -20.45 17.09
CA VAL A 41 -7.19 -19.28 16.25
C VAL A 41 -8.65 -19.37 15.86
N ILE A 42 -9.47 -18.51 16.43
CA ILE A 42 -10.79 -18.20 15.89
C ILE A 42 -10.53 -17.78 14.45
N ILE A 43 -11.07 -18.53 13.48
CA ILE A 43 -11.14 -18.10 12.08
C ILE A 43 -12.15 -16.95 12.08
N SER A 44 -11.68 -15.76 12.45
CA SER A 44 -12.40 -14.52 12.27
C SER A 44 -12.29 -14.17 10.79
N SER A 45 -13.21 -14.74 10.00
CA SER A 45 -13.72 -14.16 8.77
C SER A 45 -12.67 -13.46 7.88
N PHE A 46 -11.81 -14.22 7.20
CA PHE A 46 -11.16 -13.72 6.00
C PHE A 46 -12.16 -13.75 4.84
N LEU A 47 -13.03 -12.75 4.79
CA LEU A 47 -13.86 -12.44 3.64
C LEU A 47 -13.27 -11.23 2.90
N ASN A 48 -11.95 -11.22 2.66
CA ASN A 48 -11.32 -10.08 2.00
C ASN A 48 -11.21 -10.35 0.50
N CYS A 49 -11.85 -9.45 -0.25
CA CYS A 49 -11.86 -9.23 -1.71
C CYS A 49 -12.76 -10.11 -2.61
N ALA A 50 -13.36 -11.22 -2.16
CA ALA A 50 -14.23 -12.04 -3.01
C ALA A 50 -15.72 -11.84 -2.73
N LEU A 51 -16.47 -11.25 -3.67
CA LEU A 51 -17.90 -11.50 -3.81
C LEU A 51 -18.07 -12.82 -4.56
N ALA A 52 -18.73 -13.78 -3.90
CA ALA A 52 -18.88 -15.15 -4.36
C ALA A 52 -19.47 -15.23 -5.77
N ASP A 53 -18.80 -15.94 -6.68
CA ASP A 53 -19.46 -16.64 -7.77
C ASP A 53 -18.74 -17.97 -8.06
N SER A 54 -19.54 -19.02 -8.19
CA SER A 54 -19.09 -20.39 -8.47
C SER A 54 -18.71 -20.53 -9.95
N PHE A 55 -17.44 -20.82 -10.25
CA PHE A 55 -17.00 -21.09 -11.62
C PHE A 55 -16.81 -22.60 -11.85
N ASN A 56 -17.50 -23.12 -12.88
CA ASN A 56 -17.26 -24.45 -13.43
C ASN A 56 -16.00 -24.42 -14.30
N PHE A 57 -15.09 -25.39 -14.12
CA PHE A 57 -13.83 -25.46 -14.86
C PHE A 57 -13.99 -26.37 -16.08
N GLU A 58 -13.91 -25.80 -17.28
CA GLU A 58 -13.57 -26.55 -18.50
C GLU A 58 -12.15 -26.19 -18.95
N HIS A 59 -11.44 -27.22 -19.40
CA HIS A 59 -10.01 -27.29 -19.63
C HIS A 59 -9.58 -26.57 -20.92
N ILE A 60 -8.74 -25.54 -20.86
CA ILE A 60 -8.14 -24.89 -22.05
C ILE A 60 -6.62 -24.75 -21.91
N GLY A 61 -5.90 -25.12 -22.98
CA GLY A 61 -4.44 -25.27 -23.05
C GLY A 61 -3.63 -23.99 -23.24
N ASP A 62 -2.31 -24.20 -23.17
CA ASP A 62 -1.24 -23.20 -23.08
C ASP A 62 -1.17 -22.22 -24.28
N SER A 63 -1.38 -20.93 -23.97
CA SER A 63 -1.06 -19.72 -24.74
C SER A 63 -0.80 -18.62 -23.69
N PRO A 64 -0.04 -17.53 -23.93
CA PRO A 64 0.22 -16.54 -22.88
C PRO A 64 -1.10 -15.81 -22.56
N GLN A 65 -1.80 -16.30 -21.54
CA GLN A 65 -3.14 -15.84 -21.19
C GLN A 65 -3.02 -14.47 -20.53
N ASN A 66 -3.67 -13.49 -21.17
CA ASN A 66 -4.17 -12.31 -20.46
C ASN A 66 -4.90 -12.79 -19.20
N SER A 67 -4.73 -12.14 -18.05
CA SER A 67 -5.24 -12.68 -16.79
C SER A 67 -6.74 -12.96 -16.87
N ASP A 68 -7.14 -14.24 -16.78
CA ASP A 68 -8.53 -14.76 -16.85
C ASP A 68 -9.42 -14.33 -15.66
N VAL A 69 -9.00 -13.33 -14.88
CA VAL A 69 -9.85 -12.75 -13.86
C VAL A 69 -10.88 -11.87 -14.58
N SER A 70 -12.13 -12.34 -14.58
CA SER A 70 -13.28 -11.52 -15.00
C SER A 70 -13.17 -10.13 -14.40
N THR A 71 -13.27 -9.10 -15.23
CA THR A 71 -13.12 -7.68 -14.85
C THR A 71 -14.11 -7.21 -13.77
N ASN A 72 -15.08 -8.05 -13.39
CA ASN A 72 -16.06 -7.80 -12.34
C ASN A 72 -15.67 -8.35 -10.96
N GLN A 73 -14.51 -9.00 -10.82
CA GLN A 73 -14.03 -9.56 -9.55
C GLN A 73 -12.91 -8.68 -8.98
N GLY A 74 -13.04 -8.28 -7.70
CA GLY A 74 -11.99 -7.56 -6.99
C GLY A 74 -10.75 -8.43 -6.79
N VAL A 75 -9.58 -7.81 -6.82
CA VAL A 75 -8.28 -8.45 -6.58
C VAL A 75 -7.62 -7.83 -5.36
N GLY A 76 -7.18 -8.66 -4.41
CA GLY A 76 -6.40 -8.24 -3.26
C GLY A 76 -4.92 -8.10 -3.62
N TYR A 77 -4.29 -7.03 -3.15
CA TYR A 77 -2.87 -6.74 -3.31
C TYR A 77 -2.20 -6.61 -1.94
N SER A 78 -1.14 -7.38 -1.74
CA SER A 78 -0.26 -7.20 -0.59
C SER A 78 0.80 -6.15 -0.93
N ILE A 79 0.91 -5.13 -0.07
CA ILE A 79 1.82 -4.01 -0.27
C ILE A 79 2.96 -4.11 0.75
N THR A 80 4.20 -4.06 0.27
CA THR A 80 5.38 -4.00 1.13
C THR A 80 6.23 -2.80 0.74
N PHE A 81 6.37 -1.86 1.67
CA PHE A 81 7.44 -0.87 1.59
C PHE A 81 8.72 -1.47 2.17
N THR A 82 9.85 -1.27 1.51
CA THR A 82 11.17 -1.67 2.01
C THR A 82 12.08 -0.44 2.10
N ASN A 83 12.56 -0.14 3.30
CA ASN A 83 13.41 1.01 3.54
C ASN A 83 14.78 0.83 2.86
N GLN A 84 15.13 1.84 2.06
CA GLN A 84 16.44 2.02 1.44
C GLN A 84 17.06 3.37 1.85
N TRP A 85 16.49 4.07 2.84
CA TRP A 85 17.08 5.29 3.38
C TRP A 85 17.92 4.96 4.62
N THR A 86 19.24 5.03 4.48
CA THR A 86 20.19 4.79 5.58
C THR A 86 21.34 5.78 5.53
N GLU A 87 22.09 5.90 6.64
CA GLU A 87 23.30 6.72 6.69
C GLU A 87 24.35 6.26 5.67
N GLU A 88 24.44 4.95 5.42
CA GLU A 88 25.41 4.39 4.48
C GLU A 88 25.16 4.85 3.03
N ASN A 89 23.90 4.84 2.59
CA ASN A 89 23.55 5.11 1.20
C ASN A 89 23.03 6.54 0.96
N HIS A 90 22.76 7.31 2.02
CA HIS A 90 22.43 8.73 2.02
C HIS A 90 23.20 9.49 3.13
N PRO A 91 24.55 9.52 3.09
CA PRO A 91 25.38 10.02 4.20
C PRO A 91 25.33 11.54 4.40
N PHE A 92 24.96 12.30 3.37
CA PHE A 92 24.97 13.75 3.46
C PHE A 92 23.85 14.25 4.37
N ARG A 93 24.23 14.78 5.54
CA ARG A 93 23.31 15.31 6.55
C ARG A 93 22.23 14.30 6.99
N TYR A 94 22.61 13.02 7.04
CA TYR A 94 21.75 12.00 7.61
C TYR A 94 21.43 12.34 9.08
N PRO A 95 20.16 12.27 9.52
CA PRO A 95 19.78 12.68 10.87
C PRO A 95 20.22 11.63 11.88
N SER A 96 20.95 12.07 12.92
CA SER A 96 21.50 11.18 13.94
C SER A 96 20.53 10.83 15.08
N SER A 97 19.50 11.66 15.31
CA SER A 97 18.64 11.52 16.49
C SER A 97 17.38 10.69 16.27
N ASP A 98 16.80 10.66 15.06
CA ASP A 98 15.55 9.93 14.80
C ASP A 98 15.19 9.78 13.30
N PRO A 99 16.00 9.10 12.47
CA PRO A 99 15.60 8.78 11.10
C PRO A 99 14.42 7.79 11.13
N HIS A 100 13.26 8.18 10.61
CA HIS A 100 12.07 7.32 10.61
C HIS A 100 11.13 7.61 9.44
N TRP A 101 10.18 6.69 9.27
CA TRP A 101 9.04 6.86 8.37
C TRP A 101 7.75 6.96 9.17
N SER A 102 6.84 7.85 8.78
CA SER A 102 5.49 7.86 9.34
C SER A 102 4.72 6.58 8.95
N ARG A 103 3.50 6.46 9.45
CA ARG A 103 2.55 5.46 8.94
C ARG A 103 2.36 5.65 7.44
N PHE A 104 2.20 4.55 6.72
CA PHE A 104 1.99 4.53 5.28
C PHE A 104 0.50 4.44 5.01
N VAL A 105 -0.03 5.33 4.18
CA VAL A 105 -1.41 5.27 3.70
C VAL A 105 -1.38 4.83 2.25
N TYR A 106 -2.23 3.88 1.89
CA TYR A 106 -2.46 3.46 0.50
C TYR A 106 -3.94 3.47 0.20
N ALA A 107 -4.31 3.78 -1.04
CA ALA A 107 -5.69 3.72 -1.52
C ALA A 107 -5.73 3.19 -2.95
N SER A 108 -6.74 2.39 -3.26
CA SER A 108 -7.09 1.98 -4.62
C SER A 108 -8.22 2.86 -5.14
N HIS A 109 -8.11 3.33 -6.38
CA HIS A 109 -9.00 4.39 -6.87
C HIS A 109 -9.15 4.43 -8.38
N SER A 110 -10.17 5.17 -8.83
CA SER A 110 -10.37 5.51 -10.23
C SER A 110 -9.50 6.72 -10.62
N SER A 111 -9.49 7.08 -11.90
CA SER A 111 -8.80 8.29 -12.40
C SER A 111 -9.39 9.60 -11.86
N ASP A 112 -10.56 9.57 -11.22
CA ASP A 112 -11.25 10.76 -10.72
C ASP A 112 -10.75 11.20 -9.33
N TYR A 113 -9.92 10.38 -8.69
CA TYR A 113 -9.25 10.70 -7.44
C TYR A 113 -7.75 10.88 -7.67
N VAL A 114 -7.20 11.97 -7.12
CA VAL A 114 -5.77 12.22 -7.04
C VAL A 114 -5.43 12.41 -5.57
N MET A 115 -4.65 11.47 -5.00
CA MET A 115 -4.12 11.63 -3.65
C MET A 115 -3.07 12.75 -3.63
N TRP A 116 -2.09 12.63 -4.52
CA TRP A 116 -1.06 13.60 -4.78
C TRP A 116 -0.46 13.35 -6.17
N GLU A 117 0.16 14.37 -6.78
CA GLU A 117 0.88 14.25 -8.04
C GLU A 117 2.02 15.29 -8.08
N ASP A 118 3.10 14.99 -8.80
CA ASP A 118 4.24 15.90 -8.93
C ASP A 118 3.82 17.23 -9.57
N GLY A 119 4.22 18.35 -8.96
CA GLY A 119 3.80 19.70 -9.38
C GLY A 119 2.37 20.09 -8.99
N GLY A 120 1.60 19.16 -8.43
CA GLY A 120 0.27 19.41 -7.87
C GLY A 120 0.30 20.22 -6.57
N THR A 121 -0.89 20.68 -6.16
CA THR A 121 -1.09 21.31 -4.84
C THR A 121 -1.51 20.25 -3.83
N ALA A 122 -0.84 20.20 -2.69
CA ALA A 122 -1.19 19.28 -1.61
C ALA A 122 -2.58 19.61 -1.02
N SER A 123 -3.36 18.58 -0.70
CA SER A 123 -4.51 18.74 0.21
C SER A 123 -4.01 18.98 1.64
N GLY A 124 -4.90 19.45 2.53
CA GLY A 124 -4.56 19.55 3.96
C GLY A 124 -4.24 18.19 4.59
N GLY A 125 -4.81 17.10 4.06
CA GLY A 125 -4.44 15.73 4.43
C GLY A 125 -3.01 15.38 4.05
N VAL A 126 -2.60 15.67 2.81
CA VAL A 126 -1.25 15.39 2.32
C VAL A 126 -0.21 16.27 3.03
N GLU A 127 -0.50 17.56 3.21
CA GLU A 127 0.35 18.49 3.99
C GLU A 127 0.61 17.95 5.40
N ASN A 128 -0.44 17.52 6.11
CA ASN A 128 -0.30 16.95 7.44
C ASN A 128 0.53 15.65 7.48
N VAL A 129 0.47 14.83 6.42
CA VAL A 129 1.35 13.66 6.33
C VAL A 129 2.79 14.14 6.12
N ALA A 130 3.04 15.00 5.14
CA ALA A 130 4.37 15.45 4.76
C ALA A 130 5.11 16.21 5.88
N GLU A 131 4.41 17.05 6.65
CA GLU A 131 5.06 17.91 7.66
C GLU A 131 5.15 17.26 9.04
N ILE A 132 4.15 16.47 9.44
CA ILE A 132 4.02 15.97 10.82
C ILE A 132 3.68 14.48 10.92
N GLY A 133 3.62 13.76 9.79
CA GLY A 133 3.32 12.32 9.75
C GLY A 133 1.90 11.95 10.17
N SER A 134 0.98 12.92 10.26
CA SER A 134 -0.37 12.71 10.78
C SER A 134 -1.34 12.33 9.66
N THR A 135 -1.77 11.06 9.65
CA THR A 135 -2.64 10.52 8.59
C THR A 135 -4.12 10.84 8.77
N GLY A 136 -4.53 11.39 9.92
CA GLY A 136 -5.94 11.49 10.30
C GLY A 136 -6.78 12.37 9.35
N THR A 137 -6.21 13.46 8.84
CA THR A 137 -6.90 14.33 7.88
C THR A 137 -7.02 13.65 6.52
N LEU A 138 -5.93 13.07 6.01
CA LEU A 138 -5.94 12.34 4.74
C LEU A 138 -6.95 11.19 4.74
N LEU A 139 -7.02 10.41 5.82
CA LEU A 139 -7.99 9.30 5.92
C LEU A 139 -9.45 9.78 5.88
N ARG A 140 -9.76 10.97 6.41
CA ARG A 140 -11.10 11.56 6.28
C ARG A 140 -11.40 12.02 4.86
N GLU A 141 -10.41 12.57 4.16
CA GLU A 141 -10.54 12.95 2.75
C GLU A 141 -10.80 11.71 1.88
N ILE A 142 -10.01 10.65 2.09
CA ILE A 142 -10.18 9.34 1.44
C ILE A 142 -11.57 8.77 1.71
N ALA A 143 -12.04 8.76 2.96
CA ALA A 143 -13.38 8.27 3.30
C ALA A 143 -14.49 9.06 2.57
N GLY A 144 -14.33 10.37 2.40
CA GLY A 144 -15.22 11.17 1.56
C GLY A 144 -15.23 10.69 0.10
N LYS A 145 -14.06 10.41 -0.45
CA LYS A 145 -13.89 9.92 -1.84
C LYS A 145 -14.38 8.49 -2.05
N LYS A 146 -14.35 7.65 -1.01
CA LYS A 146 -15.04 6.35 -1.00
C LYS A 146 -16.56 6.51 -1.11
N ASN A 147 -17.14 7.44 -0.37
CA ASN A 147 -18.58 7.71 -0.45
C ASN A 147 -18.99 8.28 -1.82
N GLU A 148 -18.09 8.98 -2.50
CA GLU A 148 -18.28 9.47 -3.87
C GLU A 148 -18.04 8.40 -4.94
N GLY A 149 -17.50 7.22 -4.57
CA GLY A 149 -17.23 6.12 -5.49
C GLY A 149 -15.98 6.30 -6.36
N SER A 150 -15.07 7.20 -5.98
CA SER A 150 -13.78 7.39 -6.70
C SER A 150 -12.63 6.62 -6.04
N VAL A 151 -12.81 6.18 -4.80
CA VAL A 151 -11.88 5.29 -4.08
C VAL A 151 -12.63 4.01 -3.71
N LEU A 152 -12.00 2.85 -3.94
CA LEU A 152 -12.57 1.55 -3.56
C LEU A 152 -12.16 1.15 -2.15
N ASP A 153 -10.87 1.23 -1.85
CA ASP A 153 -10.31 0.71 -0.62
C ASP A 153 -9.14 1.55 -0.12
N GLU A 154 -8.87 1.46 1.18
CA GLU A 154 -7.74 2.10 1.82
C GLU A 154 -7.14 1.19 2.89
N VAL A 155 -5.81 1.13 2.94
CA VAL A 155 -5.08 0.36 3.95
C VAL A 155 -3.98 1.21 4.56
N VAL A 156 -3.67 0.95 5.84
CA VAL A 156 -2.67 1.74 6.57
C VAL A 156 -1.58 0.83 7.16
N GLY A 157 -0.36 1.00 6.67
CA GLY A 157 0.84 0.35 7.19
C GLY A 157 1.38 1.01 8.46
N SER A 158 2.18 0.25 9.22
CA SER A 158 2.91 0.79 10.37
C SER A 158 3.96 1.82 9.95
N GLY A 159 4.30 2.75 10.84
CA GLY A 159 5.54 3.52 10.68
C GLY A 159 6.77 2.65 10.86
N ILE A 160 7.92 3.13 10.39
CA ILE A 160 9.22 2.50 10.62
C ILE A 160 10.02 3.40 11.55
N GLY A 161 10.11 3.01 12.82
CA GLY A 161 11.01 3.66 13.78
C GLY A 161 12.45 3.19 13.55
N LYS A 162 13.42 4.11 13.60
CA LYS A 162 14.82 3.88 13.21
C LYS A 162 14.93 3.21 11.84
N ALA A 163 14.92 4.01 10.78
CA ALA A 163 15.01 3.59 9.39
C ALA A 163 16.33 2.84 9.08
N SER A 164 16.42 1.57 9.47
CA SER A 164 17.50 0.66 9.11
C SER A 164 17.25 0.06 7.74
N GLU A 165 18.31 -0.37 7.05
CA GLU A 165 18.17 -1.03 5.75
C GLU A 165 17.27 -2.26 5.85
N GLY A 166 16.39 -2.43 4.85
CA GLY A 166 15.50 -3.59 4.78
C GLY A 166 14.35 -3.58 5.79
N ALA A 167 14.22 -2.55 6.65
CA ALA A 167 13.04 -2.40 7.49
C ALA A 167 11.79 -2.25 6.60
N THR A 168 10.72 -2.97 6.93
CA THR A 168 9.52 -3.01 6.11
C THR A 168 8.31 -2.37 6.80
N SER A 169 7.39 -1.86 5.99
CA SER A 169 6.02 -1.54 6.40
C SER A 169 5.06 -2.33 5.53
N ILE A 170 4.19 -3.10 6.20
CA ILE A 170 3.21 -3.98 5.57
C ILE A 170 1.86 -3.66 6.24
N PRO A 171 0.83 -3.24 5.48
CA PRO A 171 -0.52 -3.15 6.01
C PRO A 171 -1.01 -4.52 6.51
N GLY A 172 -1.82 -4.54 7.57
CA GLY A 172 -2.31 -5.79 8.16
C GLY A 172 -3.35 -6.54 7.31
N GLU A 173 -3.72 -5.98 6.16
CA GLU A 173 -4.73 -6.48 5.23
C GLU A 173 -4.33 -6.17 3.78
N ASP A 174 -4.87 -6.95 2.84
CA ASP A 174 -4.66 -6.72 1.41
C ASP A 174 -5.49 -5.50 0.95
N LEU A 175 -4.91 -4.66 0.08
CA LEU A 175 -5.63 -3.58 -0.59
C LEU A 175 -6.47 -4.16 -1.74
N CYS A 176 -7.78 -3.94 -1.71
CA CYS A 176 -8.66 -4.40 -2.79
C CYS A 176 -8.63 -3.42 -3.97
N ALA A 177 -8.48 -3.91 -5.20
CA ALA A 177 -8.64 -3.13 -6.44
C ALA A 177 -9.58 -3.84 -7.41
N ASP A 178 -10.26 -3.11 -8.28
CA ASP A 178 -11.15 -3.65 -9.31
C ASP A 178 -10.97 -2.92 -10.65
N ALA A 179 -11.72 -3.30 -11.69
CA ALA A 179 -11.59 -2.69 -13.01
C ALA A 179 -12.05 -1.22 -13.07
N SER A 180 -12.88 -0.77 -12.13
CA SER A 180 -13.28 0.65 -11.99
C SER A 180 -12.32 1.47 -11.13
N HIS A 181 -11.52 0.81 -10.29
CA HIS A 181 -10.54 1.42 -9.40
C HIS A 181 -9.15 0.77 -9.57
N PRO A 182 -8.54 0.85 -10.77
CA PRO A 182 -7.32 0.11 -11.07
C PRO A 182 -6.04 0.79 -10.55
N TYR A 183 -6.11 2.05 -10.11
CA TYR A 183 -4.96 2.83 -9.69
C TYR A 183 -4.65 2.65 -8.21
N VAL A 184 -3.38 2.80 -7.84
CA VAL A 184 -2.95 2.75 -6.44
C VAL A 184 -2.07 3.95 -6.13
N SER A 185 -2.49 4.74 -5.15
CA SER A 185 -1.68 5.82 -4.60
C SER A 185 -1.31 5.52 -3.14
N GLY A 186 -0.14 5.96 -2.72
CA GLY A 186 0.28 5.89 -1.33
C GLY A 186 1.27 6.96 -0.94
N ILE A 187 1.41 7.18 0.36
CA ILE A 187 2.23 8.26 0.92
C ILE A 187 2.77 7.90 2.31
N SER A 188 4.00 8.33 2.58
CA SER A 188 4.60 8.34 3.92
C SER A 188 5.68 9.42 4.05
N MET A 189 5.69 10.09 5.19
CA MET A 189 6.69 11.09 5.56
C MET A 189 8.06 10.44 5.78
N ILE A 190 9.11 11.08 5.28
CA ILE A 190 10.48 10.84 5.72
C ILE A 190 10.82 11.87 6.80
N ALA A 191 11.32 11.42 7.95
CA ALA A 191 11.59 12.31 9.06
C ALA A 191 12.93 12.08 9.75
N PRO A 192 13.52 13.17 10.31
CA PRO A 192 13.06 14.56 10.23
C PRO A 192 13.22 15.18 8.84
N SER A 193 12.23 15.98 8.43
CA SER A 193 12.26 16.81 7.22
C SER A 193 11.30 18.00 7.37
N PRO A 194 11.37 19.05 6.52
CA PRO A 194 10.38 20.12 6.54
C PRO A 194 8.99 19.61 6.11
N ASP A 195 8.93 18.95 4.95
CA ASP A 195 7.71 18.53 4.25
C ASP A 195 8.00 17.39 3.25
N TRP A 196 9.04 16.59 3.48
CA TRP A 196 9.45 15.56 2.53
C TRP A 196 8.66 14.27 2.76
N PHE A 197 8.27 13.63 1.66
CA PHE A 197 7.60 12.34 1.68
C PHE A 197 8.02 11.45 0.50
N THR A 198 7.66 10.18 0.57
CA THR A 198 7.75 9.22 -0.54
C THR A 198 6.40 8.55 -0.77
N GLY A 199 6.23 7.95 -1.94
CA GLY A 199 5.05 7.17 -2.25
C GLY A 199 4.96 6.77 -3.71
N VAL A 200 3.77 6.32 -4.09
CA VAL A 200 3.37 6.08 -5.48
C VAL A 200 2.09 6.87 -5.75
N TYR A 201 1.88 7.28 -6.99
CA TYR A 201 0.62 7.88 -7.41
C TYR A 201 0.23 7.36 -8.79
N ASN A 202 -1.06 7.02 -8.92
CA ASN A 202 -1.73 6.43 -10.10
C ASN A 202 -1.19 5.06 -10.54
#